data_AF-A0A2C9VFG4-F1
#
_entry.id   AF-A0A2C9VFG4-F1
#
_cell.length_a   1.000
_cell.length_b   1.000
_cell.length_c   1.000
_cell.angle_alpha   90.00
_cell.angle_beta   90.00
_cell.angle_gamma   90.00
#
_symmetry.space_group_name_H-M   'P 1'
#
loop_
_entity.id
_entity.type
_entity.pdbx_description
1 polymer ?
#
loop_
_entity_poly.entity_id
_entity_poly.type
_entity_poly.pdbx_seq_one_letter_code
_entity_poly.pdbx_strand_id
1 'polypeptide(L)'
;MFAELLTSSFVFTGLKNCMRKGYSYIDGVPELLYDLRQNNYEMHAFTNYPIWYKMIEEKLKISTYLSWTFCSCISGKRKPDLDFYLEVVRHLSVDPASCVFIDDRLTNVKAATEVGIVGLHFKNAHTLREDLARIGVNVSADEHIRHD
;
A
#
# COMPACT_ATOMS: atom_id res chain seq x y z
N MET A 1 -25.13 41.61 -12.87
CA MET A 1 -24.10 41.30 -11.87
C MET A 1 -24.47 39.97 -11.23
N PHE A 2 -23.82 38.87 -11.61
CA PHE A 2 -24.06 37.57 -10.98
C PHE A 2 -22.89 37.29 -10.04
N ALA A 3 -23.20 37.13 -8.75
CA ALA A 3 -22.24 36.70 -7.74
C ALA A 3 -22.28 35.16 -7.71
N GLU A 4 -21.11 34.54 -7.81
CA GLU A 4 -20.92 33.11 -7.66
C GLU A 4 -21.21 32.73 -6.19
N LEU A 5 -22.38 32.14 -5.92
CA LEU A 5 -22.91 31.83 -4.59
C LEU A 5 -22.45 30.46 -4.04
N LEU A 6 -21.22 30.04 -4.34
CA LEU A 6 -20.61 28.88 -3.70
C LEU A 6 -19.29 29.29 -3.06
N THR A 7 -19.23 29.19 -1.74
CA THR A 7 -17.97 29.40 -1.02
C THR A 7 -16.99 28.29 -1.42
N SER A 8 -15.70 28.65 -1.56
CA SER A 8 -14.62 27.68 -1.78
C SER A 8 -14.68 26.49 -0.79
N SER A 9 -15.16 26.73 0.44
CA SER A 9 -15.38 25.70 1.46
C SER A 9 -16.44 24.65 1.09
N PHE A 10 -17.54 25.03 0.42
CA PHE A 10 -18.59 24.09 0.01
C PHE A 10 -18.11 23.20 -1.15
N VAL A 11 -17.47 23.79 -2.16
CA VAL A 11 -16.88 23.06 -3.29
C VAL A 11 -15.79 22.10 -2.81
N PHE A 12 -14.91 22.56 -1.91
CA PHE A 12 -13.83 21.75 -1.35
C PHE A 12 -14.35 20.58 -0.50
N THR A 13 -15.40 20.81 0.28
CA THR A 13 -16.05 19.76 1.08
C THR A 13 -16.75 18.74 0.18
N GLY A 14 -17.44 19.20 -0.86
CA GLY A 14 -18.05 18.34 -1.88
C GLY A 14 -17.03 17.45 -2.58
N LEU A 15 -15.92 18.03 -3.05
CA LEU A 15 -14.83 17.29 -3.69
C LEU A 15 -14.22 16.24 -2.75
N LYS A 16 -13.92 16.61 -1.49
CA LYS A 16 -13.42 15.66 -0.49
C LYS A 16 -14.39 14.50 -0.27
N ASN A 17 -15.69 14.78 -0.17
CA ASN A 17 -16.69 13.73 -0.01
C ASN A 17 -16.75 12.78 -1.21
N CYS A 18 -16.68 13.31 -2.44
CA CYS A 18 -16.62 12.49 -3.66
C CYS A 18 -15.38 11.58 -3.68
N MET A 19 -14.21 12.14 -3.41
CA MET A 19 -12.97 11.34 -3.35
C MET A 19 -13.03 10.26 -2.26
N ARG A 20 -13.50 10.62 -1.06
CA ARG A 20 -13.67 9.66 0.04
C ARG A 20 -14.61 8.52 -0.36
N LYS A 21 -15.71 8.81 -1.06
CA LYS A 21 -16.62 7.77 -1.56
C LYS A 21 -15.94 6.83 -2.56
N GLY A 22 -15.05 7.36 -3.40
CA GLY A 22 -14.33 6.59 -4.42
C GLY A 22 -13.29 5.59 -3.90
N TYR A 23 -12.77 5.75 -2.68
CA TYR A 23 -11.81 4.77 -2.15
C TYR A 23 -12.50 3.49 -1.66
N SER A 24 -12.14 2.35 -2.23
CA SER A 24 -12.52 1.02 -1.75
C SER A 24 -11.32 0.12 -1.75
N TYR A 25 -11.42 -0.99 -1.00
CA TYR A 25 -10.48 -2.08 -1.19
C TYR A 25 -10.65 -2.70 -2.58
N ILE A 26 -9.55 -3.21 -3.11
CA ILE A 26 -9.57 -4.15 -4.23
C ILE A 26 -10.02 -5.50 -3.67
N ASP A 27 -10.84 -6.22 -4.44
CA ASP A 27 -11.36 -7.52 -4.04
C ASP A 27 -10.24 -8.51 -3.65
N GLY A 28 -10.41 -9.19 -2.52
CA GLY A 28 -9.45 -10.15 -1.95
C GLY A 28 -8.21 -9.54 -1.26
N VAL A 29 -7.96 -8.22 -1.38
CA VAL A 29 -6.81 -7.57 -0.73
C VAL A 29 -6.94 -7.49 0.79
N PRO A 30 -8.12 -7.16 1.39
CA PRO A 30 -8.27 -7.16 2.84
C PRO A 30 -7.91 -8.49 3.49
N GLU A 31 -8.37 -9.59 2.90
CA GLU A 31 -8.09 -10.95 3.37
C GLU A 31 -6.60 -11.27 3.25
N LEU A 32 -5.97 -10.87 2.14
CA LEU A 32 -4.53 -11.06 1.97
C LEU A 32 -3.71 -10.27 2.99
N LEU A 33 -4.06 -9.01 3.24
CA LEU A 33 -3.40 -8.19 4.26
C LEU A 33 -3.61 -8.77 5.67
N TYR A 34 -4.79 -9.32 5.94
CA TYR A 34 -5.07 -10.01 7.19
C TYR A 34 -4.17 -11.24 7.36
N ASP A 35 -4.10 -12.11 6.36
CA ASP A 35 -3.28 -13.33 6.40
C ASP A 35 -1.79 -13.02 6.57
N LEU A 36 -1.27 -12.03 5.84
CA LEU A 36 0.11 -11.57 5.97
C LEU A 36 0.40 -11.07 7.40
N ARG A 37 -0.54 -10.32 7.99
CA ARG A 37 -0.40 -9.83 9.36
C ARG A 37 -0.42 -10.98 10.38
N GLN A 38 -1.31 -11.97 10.22
CA GLN A 38 -1.37 -13.15 11.09
C GLN A 38 -0.07 -13.96 11.04
N ASN A 39 0.58 -13.99 9.88
CA ASN A 39 1.89 -14.62 9.68
C ASN A 39 3.07 -13.71 10.13
N ASN A 40 2.81 -12.64 10.88
CA ASN A 40 3.80 -11.71 11.43
C ASN A 40 4.69 -11.00 10.40
N TYR A 41 4.20 -10.82 9.16
CA TYR A 41 4.90 -9.97 8.20
C TYR A 41 4.73 -8.50 8.57
N GLU A 42 5.85 -7.79 8.73
CA GLU A 42 5.86 -6.34 8.86
C GLU A 42 5.52 -5.70 7.51
N MET A 43 4.58 -4.76 7.50
CA MET A 43 4.08 -4.15 6.28
C MET A 43 4.06 -2.62 6.38
N HIS A 44 4.44 -1.98 5.28
CA HIS A 44 4.48 -0.52 5.17
C HIS A 44 3.84 -0.05 3.87
N ALA A 45 3.12 1.07 3.93
CA ALA A 45 2.71 1.79 2.74
C ALA A 45 3.93 2.47 2.13
N PHE A 46 4.22 2.14 0.88
CA PHE A 46 5.21 2.82 0.07
C PHE A 46 4.54 3.41 -1.16
N THR A 47 4.20 4.70 -1.14
CA THR A 47 3.24 5.29 -2.08
C THR A 47 3.61 6.71 -2.53
N ASN A 48 3.30 7.00 -3.80
CA ASN A 48 3.32 8.35 -4.35
C ASN A 48 1.93 8.99 -4.17
N TYR A 49 1.57 9.35 -2.94
CA TYR A 49 0.26 9.89 -2.63
C TYR A 49 0.36 11.20 -1.84
N PRO A 50 -0.53 12.18 -2.11
CA PRO A 50 -0.61 13.40 -1.30
C PRO A 50 -1.15 13.11 0.11
N ILE A 51 -1.19 14.16 0.95
CA ILE A 51 -1.71 14.14 2.33
C ILE A 51 -3.15 13.59 2.46
N TRP A 52 -3.87 13.47 1.33
CA TRP A 52 -5.20 12.88 1.25
C TRP A 52 -5.23 11.39 1.59
N TYR A 53 -4.09 10.71 1.75
CA TYR A 53 -4.06 9.35 2.30
C TYR A 53 -4.75 9.27 3.67
N LYS A 54 -4.79 10.37 4.44
CA LYS A 54 -5.54 10.46 5.70
C LYS A 54 -7.02 10.16 5.53
N MET A 55 -7.63 10.52 4.40
CA MET A 55 -9.03 10.21 4.12
C MET A 55 -9.24 8.73 3.80
N ILE A 56 -8.23 8.09 3.18
CA ILE A 56 -8.22 6.64 2.97
C ILE A 56 -8.14 5.94 4.32
N GLU A 57 -7.24 6.40 5.19
CA GLU A 57 -7.08 5.88 6.55
C GLU A 57 -8.36 6.03 7.38
N GLU A 58 -8.98 7.22 7.39
CA GLU A 58 -10.23 7.46 8.12
C GLU A 58 -11.35 6.49 7.71
N LYS A 59 -11.43 6.17 6.41
CA LYS A 59 -12.49 5.32 5.85
C LYS A 59 -12.19 3.83 5.96
N LEU A 60 -10.99 3.42 5.55
CA LEU A 60 -10.64 2.01 5.33
C LEU A 60 -9.80 1.42 6.47
N LYS A 61 -9.25 2.26 7.36
CA LYS A 61 -8.42 1.84 8.50
C LYS A 61 -7.25 0.97 8.06
N ILE A 62 -6.55 1.38 7.00
CA ILE A 62 -5.40 0.66 6.43
C ILE A 62 -4.31 0.41 7.50
N SER A 63 -4.19 1.31 8.49
CA SER A 63 -3.32 1.17 9.66
C SER A 63 -3.56 -0.10 10.50
N THR A 64 -4.70 -0.76 10.31
CA THR A 64 -5.00 -2.08 10.89
C THR A 64 -4.05 -3.16 10.37
N TYR A 65 -3.48 -2.98 9.17
CA TYR A 65 -2.61 -3.96 8.53
C TYR A 65 -1.17 -3.48 8.40
N LEU A 66 -0.97 -2.21 8.05
CA LEU A 66 0.36 -1.70 7.68
C LEU A 66 0.59 -0.27 8.17
N SER A 67 1.86 0.12 8.30
CA SER A 67 2.22 1.49 8.73
C SER A 67 2.37 2.44 7.53
N TRP A 68 1.89 3.68 7.65
CA TRP A 68 2.06 4.73 6.61
C TRP A 68 3.47 5.35 6.60
N THR A 69 4.51 4.52 6.46
CA THR A 69 5.90 4.93 6.69
C THR A 69 6.51 5.65 5.49
N PHE A 70 6.28 5.18 4.27
CA PHE A 70 6.99 5.66 3.07
C PHE A 70 6.03 6.36 2.10
N CYS A 71 5.39 7.42 2.58
CA CYS A 71 4.52 8.27 1.77
C CYS A 71 5.30 9.44 1.15
N SER A 72 5.17 9.67 -0.15
CA SER A 72 5.89 10.75 -0.84
C SER A 72 5.60 12.15 -0.28
N CYS A 73 4.39 12.38 0.24
CA CYS A 73 4.04 13.66 0.86
C CYS A 73 4.71 13.88 2.23
N ILE A 74 5.27 12.83 2.84
CA ILE A 74 5.99 12.89 4.11
C ILE A 74 7.49 12.95 3.83
N SER A 75 8.01 12.09 2.95
CA SER A 75 9.45 11.99 2.67
C SER A 75 9.97 13.06 1.70
N GLY A 76 9.10 13.69 0.90
CA GLY A 76 9.49 14.58 -0.20
C GLY A 76 10.12 13.85 -1.40
N LYS A 77 10.20 12.52 -1.35
CA LYS A 77 10.74 11.65 -2.41
C LYS A 77 9.61 10.87 -3.08
N ARG A 78 9.82 10.36 -4.29
CA ARG A 78 8.81 9.61 -5.03
C ARG A 78 9.41 8.46 -5.84
N LYS A 79 8.69 7.35 -5.90
CA LYS A 79 8.98 6.26 -6.85
C LYS A 79 8.90 6.79 -8.29
N PRO A 80 9.72 6.30 -9.24
CA PRO A 80 10.68 5.20 -9.12
C PRO A 80 12.11 5.66 -8.77
N ASP A 81 12.30 6.81 -8.11
CA ASP A 81 13.64 7.29 -7.73
C ASP A 81 14.32 6.31 -6.77
N LEU A 82 15.48 5.75 -7.19
CA LEU A 82 16.24 4.73 -6.46
C LEU A 82 16.62 5.19 -5.05
N ASP A 83 16.87 6.50 -4.85
CA ASP A 83 17.21 7.05 -3.55
C ASP A 83 16.12 6.87 -2.50
N PHE A 84 14.85 6.76 -2.93
CA PHE A 84 13.74 6.47 -2.02
C PHE A 84 13.72 5.00 -1.61
N TYR A 85 13.99 4.07 -2.52
CA TYR A 85 14.08 2.64 -2.20
C TYR A 85 15.27 2.34 -1.30
N LEU A 86 16.43 2.96 -1.54
CA LEU A 86 17.59 2.85 -0.67
C LEU A 86 17.32 3.39 0.73
N GLU A 87 16.50 4.43 0.86
CA GLU A 87 16.06 4.94 2.17
C GLU A 87 15.14 3.95 2.89
N VAL A 88 14.22 3.30 2.16
CA VAL A 88 13.37 2.22 2.71
C VAL A 88 14.24 1.11 3.30
N VAL A 89 15.20 0.58 2.53
CA VAL A 89 16.12 -0.48 2.99
C VAL A 89 16.87 -0.04 4.26
N ARG A 90 17.45 1.16 4.25
CA ARG A 90 18.18 1.69 5.41
C ARG A 90 17.28 1.86 6.63
N HIS A 91 16.04 2.31 6.43
CA HIS A 91 15.09 2.52 7.52
C HIS A 91 14.67 1.19 8.16
N LEU A 92 14.36 0.18 7.33
CA LEU A 92 13.93 -1.13 7.81
C LEU A 92 15.08 -1.93 8.46
N SER A 93 16.34 -1.62 8.12
CA SER A 93 17.52 -2.29 8.68
C SER A 93 17.51 -3.81 8.49
N VAL A 94 16.97 -4.27 7.36
CA VAL A 94 16.93 -5.68 6.94
C VAL A 94 17.63 -5.85 5.59
N ASP A 95 17.96 -7.10 5.25
CA ASP A 95 18.46 -7.45 3.92
C ASP A 95 17.40 -7.09 2.85
N PRO A 96 17.74 -6.32 1.79
CA PRO A 96 16.84 -6.08 0.66
C PRO A 96 16.18 -7.36 0.12
N ALA A 97 16.89 -8.48 0.09
CA ALA A 97 16.37 -9.75 -0.43
C ALA A 97 15.25 -10.34 0.45
N SER A 98 15.14 -9.89 1.71
CA SER A 98 14.06 -10.23 2.63
C SER A 98 12.85 -9.28 2.52
N CYS A 99 12.95 -8.22 1.71
CA CYS A 99 11.84 -7.32 1.43
C CYS A 99 11.10 -7.73 0.16
N VAL A 100 9.78 -7.64 0.20
CA VAL A 100 8.92 -7.79 -0.98
C VAL A 100 8.21 -6.47 -1.26
N PHE A 101 8.39 -5.94 -2.46
CA PHE A 101 7.72 -4.73 -2.93
C PHE A 101 6.68 -5.05 -4.00
N ILE A 102 5.45 -4.60 -3.76
CA ILE A 102 4.28 -4.88 -4.60
C ILE A 102 3.74 -3.57 -5.14
N ASP A 103 3.62 -3.44 -6.46
CA ASP A 103 3.12 -2.23 -7.12
C ASP A 103 2.46 -2.56 -8.46
N ASP A 104 1.47 -1.76 -8.86
CA ASP A 104 0.76 -1.91 -10.14
C ASP A 104 1.56 -1.35 -11.33
N ARG A 105 2.63 -0.58 -11.07
CA ARG A 105 3.50 -0.02 -12.11
C ARG A 105 4.79 -0.79 -12.20
N LEU A 106 4.99 -1.47 -13.34
CA LEU A 106 6.22 -2.23 -13.61
C LEU A 106 7.51 -1.39 -13.48
N THR A 107 7.47 -0.09 -13.77
CA THR A 107 8.63 0.82 -13.56
C THR A 107 9.05 0.92 -12.10
N ASN A 108 8.07 0.96 -11.18
CA ASN A 108 8.35 0.99 -9.75
C ASN A 108 8.89 -0.36 -9.25
N VAL A 109 8.36 -1.45 -9.79
CA VAL A 109 8.80 -2.82 -9.47
C VAL A 109 10.26 -3.03 -9.89
N LYS A 110 10.61 -2.61 -11.11
CA LYS A 110 11.99 -2.69 -11.60
C LYS A 110 12.98 -1.90 -10.74
N ALA A 111 12.62 -0.67 -10.34
CA ALA A 111 13.45 0.14 -9.44
C ALA A 111 13.69 -0.53 -8.08
N ALA A 112 12.71 -1.26 -7.54
CA ALA A 112 12.90 -2.05 -6.32
C ALA A 112 13.92 -3.18 -6.54
N THR A 113 13.79 -3.91 -7.65
CA THR A 113 14.72 -5.00 -8.00
C THR A 113 16.15 -4.51 -8.22
N GLU A 114 16.33 -3.31 -8.79
CA GLU A 114 17.66 -2.70 -8.98
C GLU A 114 18.40 -2.46 -7.66
N VAL A 115 17.69 -2.24 -6.55
CA VAL A 115 18.30 -2.08 -5.21
C VAL A 115 18.30 -3.37 -4.38
N GLY A 116 17.97 -4.51 -4.99
CA GLY A 116 17.99 -5.83 -4.36
C GLY A 116 16.68 -6.26 -3.67
N ILE A 117 15.60 -5.48 -3.77
CA ILE A 117 14.29 -5.84 -3.21
C ILE A 117 13.56 -6.80 -4.15
N VAL A 118 12.89 -7.81 -3.61
CA VAL A 118 12.04 -8.71 -4.40
C VAL A 118 10.82 -7.93 -4.91
N GLY A 119 10.76 -7.70 -6.22
CA GLY A 119 9.69 -6.92 -6.86
C GLY A 119 8.59 -7.81 -7.45
N LEU A 120 7.33 -7.56 -7.09
CA LEU A 120 6.15 -8.22 -7.65
C LEU A 120 5.21 -7.21 -8.31
N HIS A 121 4.77 -7.50 -9.54
CA HIS A 121 3.83 -6.66 -10.28
C HIS A 121 2.39 -7.04 -9.95
N PHE A 122 1.69 -6.15 -9.25
CA PHE A 122 0.33 -6.39 -8.80
C PHE A 122 -0.67 -6.39 -9.97
N LYS A 123 -1.47 -7.46 -10.06
CA LYS A 123 -2.58 -7.57 -11.03
C LYS A 123 -3.93 -7.73 -10.33
N ASN A 124 -3.98 -8.64 -9.37
CA ASN A 124 -5.13 -8.91 -8.50
C ASN A 124 -4.65 -9.72 -7.29
N ALA A 125 -5.50 -9.89 -6.28
CA ALA A 125 -5.15 -10.59 -5.04
C ALA A 125 -4.82 -12.08 -5.26
N HIS A 126 -5.53 -12.76 -6.18
CA HIS A 126 -5.32 -14.18 -6.46
C HIS A 126 -3.92 -14.44 -7.03
N THR A 127 -3.55 -13.74 -8.10
CA THR A 127 -2.21 -13.85 -8.70
C THR A 127 -1.11 -13.43 -7.72
N LEU A 128 -1.36 -12.41 -6.89
CA LEU A 128 -0.39 -12.00 -5.87
C LEU A 128 -0.14 -13.12 -4.83
N ARG A 129 -1.18 -13.84 -4.41
CA ARG A 129 -1.01 -15.01 -3.52
C ARG A 129 -0.12 -16.08 -4.15
N GLU A 130 -0.31 -16.37 -5.44
CA GLU A 130 0.53 -17.33 -6.17
C GLU A 130 1.97 -16.85 -6.34
N ASP A 131 2.17 -15.56 -6.59
CA ASP A 131 3.50 -14.94 -6.69
C ASP A 131 4.23 -15.01 -5.34
N LEU A 132 3.55 -14.69 -4.23
CA LEU A 132 4.07 -14.77 -2.87
C LEU A 132 4.44 -16.22 -2.49
N ALA A 133 3.56 -17.19 -2.77
CA ALA A 133 3.84 -18.60 -2.50
C ALA A 133 5.08 -19.10 -3.26
N ARG A 134 5.29 -18.68 -4.51
CA ARG A 134 6.47 -19.04 -5.32
C ARG A 134 7.80 -18.56 -4.74
N ILE A 135 7.78 -17.47 -3.97
CA ILE A 135 8.96 -16.94 -3.28
C ILE A 135 9.04 -17.37 -1.81
N GLY A 136 8.21 -18.34 -1.40
CA GLY A 136 8.22 -18.90 -0.04
C GLY A 136 7.46 -18.08 0.99
N VAL A 137 6.69 -17.07 0.58
CA VAL A 137 5.79 -16.32 1.47
C VAL A 137 4.45 -17.06 1.53
N ASN A 138 4.24 -17.80 2.61
CA ASN A 138 3.02 -18.58 2.77
C ASN A 138 1.93 -17.73 3.43
N VAL A 139 0.79 -17.63 2.76
CA VAL A 139 -0.36 -16.79 3.16
C VAL A 139 -1.61 -17.64 3.41
N SER A 140 -1.43 -18.94 3.66
CA SER A 140 -2.50 -19.77 4.20
C SER A 140 -2.81 -19.29 5.62
N ALA A 141 -4.07 -18.96 5.88
CA ALA A 141 -4.58 -19.05 7.23
C ALA A 141 -4.28 -20.48 7.69
N ASP A 142 -3.52 -20.66 8.77
CA ASP A 142 -3.56 -21.93 9.47
C ASP A 142 -5.05 -22.25 9.66
N GLU A 143 -5.48 -23.42 9.18
CA GLU A 143 -6.76 -24.01 9.54
C GLU A 143 -6.72 -24.26 11.04
N HIS A 144 -6.88 -23.21 11.85
CA HIS A 144 -7.15 -23.34 13.26
C HIS A 144 -8.59 -23.84 13.40
N ILE A 145 -8.69 -25.15 13.24
CA ILE A 145 -9.55 -26.07 13.98
C ILE A 145 -11.00 -25.60 14.07
N ARG A 146 -11.79 -26.03 13.07
CA ARG A 146 -13.20 -26.36 13.34
C ARG A 146 -13.18 -27.55 14.29
N HIS A 147 -13.14 -27.29 15.59
CA HIS A 147 -13.56 -28.30 16.56
C HIS A 147 -15.09 -28.28 16.56
N ASP A 148 -15.63 -29.42 16.11
CA ASP A 148 -16.98 -29.98 16.27
C ASP A 148 -18.00 -29.16 17.08
#